data_AF-A0A7V1ZN64-F1
#
_entry.id   AF-A0A7V1ZN64-F1
#
_cell.length_a   1.000
_cell.length_b   1.000
_cell.length_c   1.000
_cell.angle_alpha   90.00
_cell.angle_beta   90.00
_cell.angle_gamma   90.00
#
_symmetry.space_group_name_H-M   'P 1'
#
loop_
_entity.id
_entity.type
_entity.pdbx_description
1 polymer ?
#
loop_
_entity_poly.entity_id
_entity_poly.type
_entity_poly.pdbx_seq_one_letter_code
_entity_poly.pdbx_strand_id
1 'polypeptide(L)'
;MKGERTKPGQILELKLSDLVNKEIAIKIHSDVLNCDIWFCGTEKMASLVKEEDPQAVIYSIKELIKLVELEPDVEEIRAIHNIKAIFPSSKIILGD
;
A
#
# COMPACT_ATOMS: atom_id res chain seq x y z
N MET A 1 -6.36 16.66 -15.20
CA MET A 1 -5.14 17.22 -14.57
C MET A 1 -4.03 16.20 -14.77
N LYS A 2 -2.88 16.59 -15.33
CA LYS A 2 -1.73 15.69 -15.52
C LYS A 2 -1.07 15.44 -14.17
N GLY A 3 -1.02 14.19 -13.72
CA GLY A 3 -0.27 13.82 -12.51
C GLY A 3 1.20 14.15 -12.71
N GLU A 4 1.77 14.95 -11.81
CA GLU A 4 3.21 15.19 -11.78
C GLU A 4 3.94 13.89 -11.45
N ARG A 5 4.86 13.46 -12.32
CA ARG A 5 5.74 12.32 -12.07
C ARG A 5 6.83 12.74 -11.08
N THR A 6 6.95 12.01 -9.98
CA THR A 6 8.03 12.19 -8.99
C THR A 6 9.39 11.84 -9.61
N LYS A 7 10.43 12.67 -9.41
CA LYS A 7 11.79 12.39 -9.93
C LYS A 7 12.47 11.28 -9.11
N PRO A 8 13.44 10.52 -9.68
CA PRO A 8 14.24 9.56 -8.93
C PRO A 8 14.90 10.21 -7.69
N GLY A 9 14.84 9.54 -6.54
CA GLY A 9 15.41 10.01 -5.28
C GLY A 9 14.50 10.91 -4.42
N GLN A 10 13.56 11.65 -5.02
CA GLN A 10 12.63 12.51 -4.26
C GLN A 10 11.73 11.72 -3.31
N ILE A 11 11.45 10.45 -3.61
CA ILE A 11 10.57 9.62 -2.79
C ILE A 11 11.08 9.43 -1.35
N LEU A 12 12.40 9.54 -1.14
CA LEU A 12 13.03 9.42 0.18
C LEU A 12 12.80 10.66 1.05
N GLU A 13 12.44 11.79 0.44
CA GLU A 13 12.16 13.06 1.12
C GLU A 13 10.66 13.29 1.36
N LEU A 14 9.80 12.42 0.80
CA LEU A 14 8.36 12.54 0.91
C LEU A 14 7.84 11.82 2.15
N LYS A 15 6.87 12.44 2.82
CA LYS A 15 6.07 11.75 3.84
C LYS A 15 5.06 10.84 3.17
N LEU A 16 4.63 9.79 3.86
CA LEU A 16 3.53 8.92 3.41
C LEU A 16 2.28 9.74 3.02
N SER A 17 1.95 10.79 3.78
CA SER A 17 0.84 11.70 3.47
C SER A 17 0.94 12.35 2.09
N ASP A 18 2.16 12.63 1.61
CA ASP A 18 2.38 13.33 0.34
C ASP A 18 2.13 12.42 -0.87
N LEU A 19 2.07 11.11 -0.64
CA LEU A 19 1.80 10.08 -1.66
C LEU A 19 0.31 9.80 -1.84
N VAL A 20 -0.54 10.33 -0.94
CA VAL A 20 -1.99 10.18 -1.05
C VAL A 20 -2.49 10.84 -2.33
N ASN A 21 -3.28 10.10 -3.10
CA ASN A 21 -3.84 10.51 -4.40
C ASN A 21 -2.80 10.80 -5.50
N LYS A 22 -1.52 10.48 -5.30
CA LYS A 22 -0.50 10.53 -6.37
C LYS A 22 -0.64 9.30 -7.28
N GLU A 23 -0.41 9.48 -8.58
CA GLU A 23 -0.35 8.38 -9.56
C GLU A 23 0.96 7.58 -9.39
N ILE A 24 1.10 6.91 -8.25
CA ILE A 24 2.27 6.12 -7.87
C ILE A 24 1.87 4.73 -7.36
N ALA A 25 2.68 3.73 -7.70
CA ALA A 25 2.68 2.39 -7.14
C ALA A 25 4.12 2.06 -6.72
N ILE A 26 4.29 1.61 -5.48
CA ILE A 26 5.60 1.29 -4.90
C ILE A 26 5.56 -0.17 -4.48
N LYS A 27 6.52 -0.96 -4.97
CA LYS A 27 6.72 -2.35 -4.56
C LYS A 27 7.82 -2.41 -3.50
N ILE A 28 7.55 -2.99 -2.36
CA ILE A 28 8.52 -3.16 -1.27
C ILE A 28 8.58 -4.63 -0.89
N HIS A 29 9.80 -5.17 -0.78
CA HIS A 29 10.03 -6.49 -0.19
C HIS A 29 9.99 -6.39 1.33
N SER A 30 9.20 -7.23 1.99
CA SER A 30 9.11 -7.30 3.45
C SER A 30 9.73 -8.60 3.96
N ASP A 31 10.83 -8.49 4.69
CA ASP A 31 11.47 -9.66 5.34
C ASP A 31 10.57 -10.27 6.43
N VAL A 32 9.78 -9.43 7.11
CA VAL A 32 8.87 -9.86 8.19
C VAL A 32 7.76 -10.77 7.68
N LEU A 33 7.28 -10.48 6.47
CA LEU A 33 6.21 -11.23 5.78
C LEU A 33 6.75 -12.20 4.72
N ASN A 34 8.06 -12.13 4.43
CA ASN A 34 8.75 -12.88 3.38
C ASN A 34 8.05 -12.79 2.01
N CYS A 35 7.58 -11.60 1.65
CA CYS A 35 6.83 -11.36 0.42
C CYS A 35 6.97 -9.92 -0.07
N ASP A 36 6.54 -9.68 -1.31
CA ASP A 36 6.44 -8.34 -1.87
C ASP A 36 5.06 -7.73 -1.60
N ILE A 37 5.06 -6.47 -1.20
CA ILE A 37 3.85 -5.69 -0.91
C ILE A 37 3.78 -4.49 -1.85
N TRP A 38 2.58 -4.17 -2.30
CA TRP A 38 2.32 -3.01 -3.14
C TRP A 38 1.64 -1.89 -2.36
N PHE A 39 2.17 -0.68 -2.51
CA PHE A 39 1.62 0.56 -1.96
C PHE A 39 1.15 1.49 -3.07
N CYS A 40 -0.15 1.79 -3.10
CA CYS A 40 -0.76 2.55 -4.18
C CYS A 40 -1.33 3.88 -3.69
N GLY A 41 -0.96 4.98 -4.36
CA GLY A 41 -1.45 6.33 -4.03
C GLY A 41 -2.90 6.56 -4.44
N THR A 42 -3.38 5.88 -5.49
CA THR A 42 -4.76 5.98 -6.01
C THR A 42 -5.35 4.60 -6.31
N GLU A 43 -6.68 4.51 -6.36
CA GLU A 43 -7.37 3.28 -6.79
C GLU A 43 -7.03 2.90 -8.23
N LYS A 44 -6.82 3.89 -9.11
CA LYS A 44 -6.37 3.66 -10.49
C LYS A 44 -5.05 2.87 -10.54
N MET A 45 -4.07 3.27 -9.72
CA MET A 45 -2.80 2.55 -9.65
C MET A 45 -2.97 1.15 -9.06
N ALA A 46 -3.84 0.98 -8.07
CA ALA A 46 -4.15 -0.33 -7.51
C ALA A 46 -4.77 -1.26 -8.57
N SER A 47 -5.70 -0.76 -9.38
CA SER A 47 -6.29 -1.54 -10.49
C SER A 47 -5.24 -1.95 -11.51
N LEU A 48 -4.34 -1.05 -11.91
CA LEU A 48 -3.25 -1.38 -12.84
C LEU A 48 -2.33 -2.48 -12.30
N VAL A 49 -1.94 -2.39 -11.02
CA VAL A 49 -1.15 -3.46 -10.37
C VAL A 49 -1.91 -4.78 -10.36
N LYS A 50 -3.24 -4.78 -10.12
CA LYS A 50 -4.06 -6.00 -10.16
C LYS A 50 -4.24 -6.59 -11.55
N GLU A 51 -4.28 -5.76 -12.58
CA GLU A 51 -4.33 -6.23 -13.97
C GLU A 51 -3.04 -6.95 -14.36
N GLU A 52 -1.89 -6.46 -13.89
CA GLU A 52 -0.58 -7.08 -14.13
C GLU A 52 -0.34 -8.32 -13.23
N ASP A 53 -0.72 -8.24 -11.96
CA ASP A 53 -0.61 -9.32 -10.96
C ASP A 53 -1.90 -9.43 -10.14
N PRO A 54 -2.82 -10.34 -10.52
CA PRO A 54 -4.08 -10.54 -9.80
C PRO A 54 -3.90 -10.94 -8.34
N GLN A 55 -2.77 -11.56 -7.99
CA GLN A 55 -2.45 -12.04 -6.63
C GLN A 55 -1.74 -10.98 -5.77
N ALA A 56 -1.35 -9.84 -6.35
CA ALA A 56 -0.64 -8.78 -5.63
C ALA A 56 -1.41 -8.31 -4.38
N VAL A 57 -0.80 -8.35 -3.20
CA VAL A 57 -1.40 -7.75 -2.00
C VAL A 57 -1.15 -6.25 -2.02
N ILE A 58 -2.22 -5.46 -2.11
CA ILE A 58 -2.16 -4.01 -2.25
C ILE A 58 -2.69 -3.34 -0.98
N TYR A 59 -1.94 -2.35 -0.50
CA TYR A 59 -2.40 -1.39 0.48
C TYR A 59 -2.43 -0.01 -0.17
N SER A 60 -3.52 0.72 0.01
CA SER A 60 -3.54 2.15 -0.27
C SER A 60 -2.68 2.89 0.75
N ILE A 61 -2.13 4.03 0.35
CA ILE A 61 -1.38 4.90 1.27
C ILE A 61 -2.23 5.31 2.49
N LYS A 62 -3.55 5.45 2.32
CA LYS A 62 -4.48 5.75 3.42
C LYS A 62 -4.57 4.60 4.43
N GLU A 63 -4.59 3.35 3.97
CA GLU A 63 -4.57 2.18 4.85
C GLU A 63 -3.25 2.09 5.62
N LEU A 64 -2.13 2.41 4.97
CA LEU A 64 -0.83 2.43 5.65
C LEU A 64 -0.75 3.47 6.76
N ILE A 65 -1.22 4.68 6.51
CA ILE A 65 -1.25 5.74 7.53
C ILE A 65 -2.03 5.24 8.77
N LYS A 66 -3.22 4.69 8.54
CA LYS A 66 -4.05 4.10 9.60
C LYS A 66 -3.36 2.94 10.32
N LEU A 67 -2.70 2.05 9.59
CA LEU A 67 -1.95 0.95 10.19
C LEU A 67 -0.80 1.45 11.06
N VAL A 68 -0.07 2.47 10.62
CA VAL A 68 1.01 3.06 11.43
C VAL A 68 0.45 3.68 12.72
N GLU A 69 -0.70 4.35 12.66
CA GLU A 69 -1.38 4.94 13.83
C GLU A 69 -1.82 3.90 14.87
N LEU A 70 -2.09 2.66 14.45
CA LEU A 70 -2.46 1.56 15.35
C LEU A 70 -1.25 0.92 16.06
N GLU A 71 -0.03 1.21 15.60
CA GLU A 71 1.21 0.60 16.09
C GLU A 71 1.13 -0.94 16.24
N PRO A 72 0.70 -1.69 15.20
CA PRO A 72 0.48 -3.12 15.30
C PRO A 72 1.80 -3.87 15.50
N ASP A 73 1.73 -4.97 16.24
CA ASP A 73 2.84 -5.87 16.36
C ASP A 73 3.04 -6.73 15.09
N VAL A 74 4.13 -7.51 15.07
CA VAL A 74 4.49 -8.34 13.91
C VAL A 74 3.43 -9.40 13.60
N GLU A 75 2.80 -10.00 14.61
CA GLU A 75 1.79 -11.04 14.41
C GLU A 75 0.48 -10.44 13.90
N GLU A 76 0.13 -9.23 14.36
CA GLU A 76 -0.99 -8.46 13.84
C GLU A 76 -0.78 -8.07 12.36
N ILE A 77 0.41 -7.58 12.00
CA ILE A 77 0.77 -7.28 10.60
C ILE A 77 0.63 -8.53 9.72
N ARG A 78 1.12 -9.69 10.20
CA ARG A 78 0.97 -10.97 9.50
C ARG A 78 -0.48 -11.38 9.31
N ALA A 79 -1.29 -11.27 10.36
CA ALA A 79 -2.71 -11.61 10.30
C ALA A 79 -3.44 -10.72 9.28
N ILE A 80 -3.22 -9.41 9.33
CA ILE A 80 -3.82 -8.44 8.39
C ILE A 80 -3.40 -8.77 6.96
N HIS A 81 -2.12 -9.05 6.72
CA HIS A 81 -1.62 -9.40 5.40
C HIS A 81 -2.24 -10.68 4.85
N ASN A 82 -2.30 -11.74 5.66
CA ASN A 82 -2.90 -13.01 5.27
C ASN A 82 -4.38 -12.85 4.88
N ILE A 83 -5.13 -12.03 5.62
CA ILE A 83 -6.51 -11.71 5.29
C ILE A 83 -6.58 -10.99 3.93
N LYS A 84 -5.73 -9.99 3.68
CA LYS A 84 -5.71 -9.29 2.38
C LYS A 84 -5.27 -10.18 1.22
N ALA A 85 -4.40 -11.16 1.46
CA ALA A 85 -4.02 -12.16 0.45
C ALA A 85 -5.21 -13.05 0.05
N ILE A 86 -6.04 -13.46 1.01
CA ILE A 86 -7.26 -14.23 0.76
C ILE A 86 -8.33 -13.37 0.07
N PHE A 87 -8.41 -12.09 0.44
CA PHE A 87 -9.39 -11.13 -0.08
C PHE A 87 -8.70 -9.98 -0.82
N PRO A 88 -8.26 -10.19 -2.07
CA PRO A 88 -7.41 -9.26 -2.83
C PRO A 88 -8.01 -7.88 -3.11
N SER A 89 -9.32 -7.72 -2.95
CA SER A 89 -10.05 -6.45 -3.12
C SER A 89 -10.54 -5.85 -1.79
N SER A 90 -10.07 -6.38 -0.67
CA SER A 90 -10.42 -5.89 0.67
C SER A 90 -9.80 -4.52 0.96
N LYS A 91 -10.44 -3.77 1.85
CA LYS A 91 -9.93 -2.50 2.38
C LYS A 91 -9.89 -2.55 3.91
N ILE A 92 -8.89 -1.95 4.51
CA ILE A 92 -8.81 -1.75 5.96
C ILE A 92 -9.66 -0.54 6.33
N ILE A 93 -10.68 -0.78 7.14
CA ILE A 93 -11.59 0.24 7.66
C ILE A 93 -11.45 0.19 9.18
N LEU A 94 -11.09 1.32 9.78
CA LEU A 94 -11.15 1.50 11.23
C LEU A 94 -12.53 2.10 11.56
N GLY A 95 -13.22 1.51 12.54
CA GLY A 95 -14.45 2.07 13.08
C GLY A 95 -14.15 3.27 13.98
N ASP A 96 -15.09 4.21 14.03
CA ASP A 96 -15.09 5.32 15.00
C ASP A 96 -15.45 4.83 16.42
#